data_AF-A0A562RX20-F1
#
_entry.id   AF-A0A562RX20-F1
#
_cell.length_a   1.000
_cell.length_b   1.000
_cell.length_c   1.000
_cell.angle_alpha   90.00
_cell.angle_beta   90.00
_cell.angle_gamma   90.00
#
_symmetry.space_group_name_H-M   'P 1'
#
loop_
_entity.id
_entity.type
_entity.pdbx_description
1 polymer ?
#
loop_
_entity_poly.entity_id
_entity_poly.type
_entity_poly.pdbx_seq_one_letter_code
_entity_poly.pdbx_strand_id
1 'polypeptide(L)'
;MQRLGRPGDEGIDGVINEDALGLGVVYVQAKRYAAANTIGREQIQQFAGALVGKGATKGVFVTTSAFSRGAVDYPRTIPHLRIVLIDGQELAKLMVQYNVGVRIERTVEVKKIDLDYFEPDE
;
A
#
# COMPACT_ATOMS: atom_id res chain seq x y z
N MET A 1 -11.01 8.70 6.29
CA MET A 1 -11.25 7.78 5.16
C MET A 1 -12.75 7.61 5.00
N GLN A 2 -13.29 7.99 3.85
CA GLN A 2 -14.70 7.73 3.54
C GLN A 2 -14.80 6.43 2.75
N ARG A 3 -15.66 5.51 3.19
CA ARG A 3 -15.97 4.30 2.43
C ARG A 3 -17.05 4.64 1.41
N LEU A 4 -16.77 4.39 0.13
CA LEU A 4 -17.72 4.62 -0.96
C LEU A 4 -18.55 3.37 -1.30
N GLY A 5 -18.27 2.23 -0.65
CA GLY A 5 -18.81 0.91 -1.02
C GLY A 5 -20.35 0.82 -1.06
N ARG A 6 -20.92 1.16 -2.21
CA ARG A 6 -22.13 0.54 -2.76
C ARG A 6 -21.71 -0.38 -3.91
N PRO A 7 -22.36 -1.54 -4.09
CA PRO A 7 -22.12 -2.38 -5.26
C PRO A 7 -22.39 -1.55 -6.54
N GLY A 8 -21.39 -1.40 -7.42
CA GLY A 8 -21.52 -0.69 -8.70
C GLY A 8 -20.54 0.47 -8.93
N ASP A 9 -19.76 0.90 -7.93
CA ASP A 9 -18.77 1.97 -8.10
C ASP A 9 -17.47 1.44 -8.74
N GLU A 10 -17.47 1.25 -10.06
CA GLU A 10 -16.34 1.24 -11.02
C GLU A 10 -14.99 0.58 -10.62
N GLY A 11 -14.94 -0.23 -9.56
CA GLY A 11 -13.69 -0.70 -8.96
C GLY A 11 -12.95 0.38 -8.15
N ILE A 12 -13.65 1.13 -7.29
CA ILE A 12 -13.05 1.96 -6.22
C ILE A 12 -13.67 1.58 -4.87
N ASP A 13 -12.85 1.22 -3.89
CA ASP A 13 -13.32 0.77 -2.56
C ASP A 13 -13.26 1.87 -1.49
N GLY A 14 -12.47 2.92 -1.69
CA GLY A 14 -12.35 3.99 -0.71
C GLY A 14 -11.64 5.24 -1.22
N VAL A 15 -11.80 6.33 -0.45
CA VAL A 15 -11.17 7.63 -0.71
C VAL A 15 -10.50 8.16 0.55
N ILE A 16 -9.29 8.68 0.37
CA ILE A 16 -8.44 9.27 1.40
C ILE A 16 -8.09 10.70 0.97
N ASN A 17 -8.37 11.67 1.82
CA ASN A 17 -7.88 13.03 1.63
C ASN A 17 -6.45 13.10 2.21
N GLU A 18 -5.49 13.58 1.43
CA GLU A 18 -4.10 13.76 1.85
C GLU A 18 -3.95 14.95 2.80
N ASP A 19 -4.88 15.90 2.73
CA ASP A 19 -4.89 17.11 3.54
C ASP A 19 -6.30 17.39 4.09
N ALA A 20 -6.36 18.25 5.11
CA ALA A 20 -7.61 18.61 5.78
C ALA A 20 -8.55 19.45 4.89
N LEU A 21 -8.04 20.09 3.83
CA LEU A 21 -8.78 20.94 2.91
C LEU A 21 -9.40 20.13 1.76
N GLY A 22 -8.95 18.89 1.55
CA GLY A 22 -9.42 18.01 0.48
C GLY A 22 -8.85 18.35 -0.91
N LEU A 23 -7.72 19.03 -0.97
CA LEU A 23 -7.09 19.42 -2.25
C LEU A 23 -6.35 18.24 -2.91
N GLY A 24 -5.81 17.33 -2.09
CA GLY A 24 -5.26 16.05 -2.51
C GLY A 24 -6.21 14.91 -2.15
N VAL A 25 -6.68 14.18 -3.15
CA VAL A 25 -7.54 12.99 -2.98
C VAL A 25 -6.84 11.77 -3.56
N VAL A 26 -6.76 10.72 -2.77
CA VAL A 26 -6.23 9.41 -3.15
C VAL A 26 -7.35 8.39 -3.14
N TYR A 27 -7.56 7.77 -4.30
CA TYR A 27 -8.53 6.70 -4.48
C TYR A 27 -7.87 5.35 -4.22
N VAL A 28 -8.59 4.44 -3.56
CA VAL A 28 -8.06 3.15 -3.16
C VAL A 28 -8.94 2.04 -3.72
N GLN A 29 -8.30 1.06 -4.35
CA GLN A 29 -8.92 -0.23 -4.68
C GLN A 29 -8.19 -1.33 -3.93
N ALA A 30 -8.95 -2.26 -3.33
CA ALA A 30 -8.44 -3.41 -2.61
C ALA A 30 -9.03 -4.70 -3.22
N LYS A 31 -8.16 -5.62 -3.64
CA LYS A 31 -8.57 -6.93 -4.15
C LYS A 31 -8.03 -8.04 -3.26
N ARG A 32 -8.93 -8.76 -2.59
CA ARG A 32 -8.61 -9.99 -1.87
C ARG A 32 -8.69 -11.18 -2.84
N TYR A 33 -7.53 -11.66 -3.28
CA TYR A 33 -7.40 -12.89 -4.05
C TYR A 33 -6.58 -13.92 -3.29
N ALA A 34 -6.78 -15.19 -3.64
CA ALA A 34 -5.88 -16.25 -3.20
C ALA A 34 -4.46 -15.96 -3.69
N ALA A 35 -3.44 -16.33 -2.92
CA ALA A 35 -2.04 -16.02 -3.21
C ALA A 35 -1.55 -16.53 -4.59
N ALA A 36 -2.21 -17.54 -5.16
CA ALA A 36 -1.91 -18.08 -6.49
C ALA A 36 -2.45 -17.24 -7.65
N ASN A 37 -3.33 -16.27 -7.40
CA ASN A 37 -3.98 -15.47 -8.45
C ASN A 37 -3.27 -14.12 -8.59
N THR A 38 -2.30 -14.08 -9.51
CA THR A 38 -1.56 -12.87 -9.85
C THR A 38 -2.46 -11.83 -10.53
N ILE A 39 -2.32 -10.56 -10.13
CA ILE A 39 -3.04 -9.44 -10.77
C ILE A 39 -2.44 -9.13 -12.15
N GLY A 40 -3.29 -9.16 -13.16
CA GLY A 40 -2.97 -8.84 -14.54
C GLY A 40 -3.00 -7.33 -14.85
N ARG A 41 -2.50 -6.99 -16.03
CA ARG A 41 -2.54 -5.62 -16.55
C ARG A 41 -3.97 -5.09 -16.71
N GLU A 42 -4.91 -5.95 -17.09
CA GLU A 42 -6.31 -5.60 -17.31
C GLU A 42 -6.96 -4.97 -16.08
N GLN A 43 -6.69 -5.51 -14.88
CA GLN A 43 -7.24 -4.97 -13.64
C GLN A 43 -6.68 -3.59 -13.31
N ILE A 44 -5.39 -3.35 -13.60
CA ILE A 44 -4.78 -2.03 -13.40
C ILE A 44 -5.28 -1.03 -14.45
N GLN A 45 -5.52 -1.48 -15.69
CA GLN A 45 -6.17 -0.70 -16.74
C GLN A 45 -7.58 -0.27 -16.35
N GLN A 46 -8.38 -1.19 -15.84
CA GLN A 46 -9.72 -0.89 -15.37
C GLN A 46 -9.70 0.15 -14.24
N PHE A 47 -8.80 -0.02 -13.26
CA PHE A 47 -8.63 0.95 -12.18
C PHE A 47 -8.17 2.32 -12.69
N ALA A 48 -7.20 2.37 -13.62
CA ALA A 48 -6.76 3.61 -14.24
C ALA A 48 -7.93 4.34 -14.96
N GLY A 49 -8.77 3.59 -15.68
CA GLY A 49 -9.97 4.13 -16.31
C GLY A 49 -10.95 4.74 -15.31
N ALA A 50 -11.18 4.06 -14.18
CA ALA A 50 -12.04 4.58 -13.11
C ALA A 50 -11.47 5.88 -12.49
N LEU A 51 -10.14 5.94 -12.26
CA LEU A 51 -9.48 7.15 -11.77
C LEU A 51 -9.68 8.33 -12.72
N VAL A 52 -9.47 8.11 -14.03
CA VAL A 52 -9.68 9.14 -15.06
C VAL A 52 -11.15 9.59 -15.09
N GLY A 53 -12.10 8.64 -15.01
CA GLY A 53 -13.53 8.95 -14.96
C GLY A 53 -13.94 9.82 -13.77
N LYS A 54 -13.22 9.72 -12.65
CA LYS A 54 -13.43 10.56 -11.45
C LYS A 54 -12.58 11.85 -11.44
N GLY A 55 -11.79 12.11 -12.49
CA GLY A 55 -10.86 13.25 -12.52
C GLY A 55 -9.72 13.14 -11.51
N ALA A 56 -9.42 11.93 -11.04
CA ALA A 56 -8.36 11.67 -10.07
C ALA A 56 -6.99 11.66 -10.73
N THR A 57 -5.99 12.14 -10.00
CA THR A 57 -4.57 12.12 -10.43
C THR A 57 -3.74 11.11 -9.65
N LYS A 58 -4.32 10.52 -8.59
CA LYS A 58 -3.63 9.61 -7.67
C LYS A 58 -4.51 8.42 -7.30
N GLY A 59 -3.91 7.23 -7.28
CA GLY A 59 -4.58 6.04 -6.79
C GLY A 59 -3.63 5.03 -6.18
N VAL A 60 -4.16 4.19 -5.29
CA VAL A 60 -3.46 3.07 -4.68
C VAL A 60 -4.25 1.80 -4.97
N PHE A 61 -3.58 0.81 -5.58
CA PHE A 61 -4.14 -0.52 -5.79
C PHE A 61 -3.47 -1.49 -4.82
N VAL A 62 -4.25 -2.10 -3.94
CA VAL A 62 -3.79 -3.04 -2.92
C VAL A 62 -4.29 -4.44 -3.23
N THR A 63 -3.43 -5.44 -3.11
CA THR A 63 -3.85 -6.85 -3.18
C THR A 63 -3.11 -7.70 -2.15
N THR A 64 -3.74 -8.80 -1.74
CA THR A 64 -3.10 -9.85 -0.93
C THR A 64 -2.26 -10.83 -1.75
N SER A 65 -2.22 -10.67 -3.08
CA SER A 65 -1.48 -11.49 -4.04
C SER A 65 -0.28 -10.73 -4.63
N ALA A 66 0.31 -11.23 -5.71
CA ALA A 66 1.36 -10.56 -6.48
C ALA A 66 0.81 -9.85 -7.73
N PHE A 67 1.58 -8.92 -8.29
CA PHE A 67 1.32 -8.32 -9.59
C PHE A 67 2.14 -8.99 -10.69
N SER A 68 1.55 -9.16 -11.86
CA SER A 68 2.29 -9.57 -13.06
C SER A 68 3.22 -8.44 -13.51
N ARG A 69 4.28 -8.78 -14.25
CA ARG A 69 5.20 -7.78 -14.82
C ARG A 69 4.45 -6.72 -15.65
N GLY A 70 3.50 -7.16 -16.49
CA GLY A 70 2.67 -6.24 -17.28
C GLY A 70 1.79 -5.32 -16.44
N ALA A 71 1.35 -5.75 -15.25
CA ALA A 71 0.63 -4.90 -14.31
C ALA A 71 1.54 -3.85 -13.67
N VAL A 72 2.76 -4.23 -13.29
CA VAL A 72 3.77 -3.33 -12.68
C VAL A 72 4.27 -2.27 -13.69
N ASP A 73 4.42 -2.66 -14.95
CA ASP A 73 4.93 -1.78 -15.99
C ASP A 73 3.87 -0.78 -16.49
N TYR A 74 2.58 -1.15 -16.43
CA TYR A 74 1.51 -0.35 -17.03
C TYR A 74 1.35 1.07 -16.44
N PRO A 75 1.36 1.30 -15.10
CA PRO A 75 1.34 2.65 -14.53
C PRO A 75 2.43 3.58 -15.09
N ARG A 76 3.60 3.04 -15.42
CA ARG A 76 4.73 3.81 -15.96
C ARG A 76 4.44 4.39 -17.35
N THR A 77 3.45 3.84 -18.05
CA THR A 77 3.01 4.32 -19.37
C THR A 77 2.03 5.48 -19.31
N ILE A 78 1.56 5.87 -18.11
CA ILE A 78 0.54 6.92 -17.91
C ILE A 78 1.12 8.03 -17.02
N PRO A 79 1.89 8.98 -17.57
CA PRO A 79 2.67 9.92 -16.75
C PRO A 79 1.81 10.91 -15.95
N HIS A 80 0.57 11.15 -16.36
CA HIS A 80 -0.35 12.08 -15.69
C HIS A 80 -1.11 11.43 -14.52
N LEU A 81 -1.03 10.11 -14.36
CA LEU A 81 -1.77 9.37 -13.34
C LEU A 81 -0.80 8.60 -12.45
N ARG A 82 -0.70 8.99 -11.18
CA ARG A 82 0.18 8.32 -10.22
C ARG A 82 -0.55 7.16 -9.57
N ILE A 83 -0.29 5.95 -10.05
CA ILE A 83 -0.79 4.71 -9.44
C ILE A 83 0.32 4.03 -8.64
N VAL A 84 0.07 3.83 -7.35
CA VAL A 84 0.94 3.03 -6.47
C VAL A 84 0.34 1.63 -6.35
N LEU A 85 1.17 0.61 -6.54
CA LEU A 85 0.79 -0.79 -6.39
C LEU A 85 1.37 -1.33 -5.08
N ILE A 86 0.53 -1.92 -4.23
CA ILE A 86 0.92 -2.55 -2.97
C ILE A 86 0.50 -4.02 -3.03
N ASP A 87 1.47 -4.91 -3.12
CA ASP A 87 1.23 -6.35 -3.14
C ASP A 87 1.17 -6.92 -1.71
N GLY A 88 0.95 -8.23 -1.60
CA GLY A 88 0.80 -8.88 -0.30
C GLY A 88 2.04 -8.77 0.60
N GLN A 89 3.24 -8.75 0.02
CA GLN A 89 4.49 -8.66 0.77
C GLN A 89 4.72 -7.23 1.30
N GLU A 90 4.56 -6.24 0.43
CA GLU A 90 4.69 -4.83 0.85
C GLU A 90 3.58 -4.45 1.83
N LEU A 91 2.35 -4.95 1.62
CA LEU A 91 1.25 -4.75 2.58
C LEU A 91 1.62 -5.32 3.96
N ALA A 92 2.15 -6.54 4.03
CA ALA A 92 2.55 -7.15 5.29
C ALA A 92 3.67 -6.37 5.98
N LYS A 93 4.66 -5.90 5.21
CA LYS A 93 5.75 -5.06 5.73
C LYS A 93 5.22 -3.75 6.32
N LEU A 94 4.33 -3.05 5.60
CA LEU A 94 3.69 -1.83 6.07
C LEU A 94 2.85 -2.09 7.33
N MET A 95 2.12 -3.20 7.37
CA MET A 95 1.34 -3.59 8.55
C MET A 95 2.23 -3.75 9.78
N VAL A 96 3.37 -4.44 9.66
CA VAL A 96 4.34 -4.57 10.76
C VAL A 96 4.92 -3.22 11.15
N GLN A 97 5.39 -2.43 10.16
CA GLN A 97 6.01 -1.13 10.40
C GLN A 97 5.10 -0.15 11.16
N TYR A 98 3.80 -0.14 10.84
CA TYR A 98 2.83 0.77 11.43
C TYR A 98 1.97 0.13 12.53
N ASN A 99 2.34 -1.07 13.02
CA ASN A 99 1.63 -1.80 14.08
C ASN A 99 0.14 -2.07 13.75
N VAL A 100 -0.18 -2.33 12.48
CA VAL A 100 -1.54 -2.64 12.03
C VAL A 100 -1.77 -4.15 12.09
N GLY A 101 -2.69 -4.61 12.93
CA GLY A 101 -3.07 -6.02 13.03
C GLY A 101 -1.98 -6.92 13.65
N VAL A 102 -0.95 -6.33 14.25
CA VAL A 102 0.13 -7.01 14.95
C VAL A 102 0.22 -6.52 16.39
N ARG A 103 0.88 -7.28 17.26
CA ARG A 103 1.18 -6.89 18.64
C ARG A 103 2.60 -7.32 18.99
N ILE A 104 3.25 -6.57 19.87
CA ILE A 104 4.54 -6.99 20.42
C ILE A 104 4.29 -8.22 21.29
N GLU A 105 4.87 -9.35 20.90
CA GLU A 105 4.83 -10.58 21.69
C GLU A 105 5.97 -10.61 22.72
N ARG A 106 7.15 -10.14 22.34
CA ARG A 106 8.37 -10.17 23.15
C ARG A 106 9.34 -9.09 22.66
N THR A 107 9.99 -8.41 23.60
CA THR A 107 11.15 -7.53 23.34
C THR A 107 12.43 -8.30 23.68
N VAL A 108 13.43 -8.25 22.79
CA VAL A 108 14.76 -8.81 23.06
C VAL A 108 15.76 -7.67 23.16
N GLU A 109 16.39 -7.54 24.32
CA GLU A 109 17.52 -6.62 24.51
C GLU A 109 18.83 -7.37 24.28
N VAL A 110 19.61 -6.92 23.31
CA VAL A 110 20.97 -7.43 23.09
C VAL A 110 21.93 -6.54 23.87
N LYS A 111 22.56 -7.09 24.91
CA LYS A 111 23.58 -6.39 25.71
C LYS A 111 24.96 -6.69 25.13
N LYS A 112 25.81 -5.67 25.05
CA LYS A 112 27.24 -5.79 24.76
C LYS A 112 28.01 -5.49 26.04
N ILE A 113 29.12 -6.19 26.26
CA ILE A 113 30.03 -5.86 27.36
C ILE A 113 30.62 -4.47 27.07
N ASP A 114 30.45 -3.58 28.04
CA ASP A 114 31.08 -2.27 28.07
C ASP A 114 32.48 -2.45 28.68
N LEU A 115 33.52 -2.42 27.85
CA LEU A 115 34.89 -2.62 28.31
C LEU A 115 35.41 -1.38 29.06
N ASP A 116 34.97 -0.19 28.66
CA ASP A 116 35.40 1.10 29.23
C ASP A 116 34.96 1.21 30.70
N TYR A 117 33.80 0.65 31.05
CA TYR A 117 33.37 0.54 32.45
C TYR A 117 34.34 -0.28 33.33
N PHE A 118 35.08 -1.23 32.75
CA PHE A 118 36.02 -2.09 33.47
C PHE A 118 37.48 -1.62 33.37
N GLU A 119 37.77 -0.51 32.69
CA GLU A 119 39.10 0.10 32.74
C GLU A 119 39.28 0.78 34.11
N PRO A 120 40.35 0.47 34.86
CA PRO A 120 40.62 1.16 36.12
C PRO A 120 40.98 2.63 35.84
N ASP A 121 40.43 3.55 36.63
CA ASP A 121 40.87 4.96 36.64
C ASP A 121 42.38 5.00 36.96
N GLU A 122 43.20 5.56 36.06
CA GLU A 122 44.65 5.76 36.25
C GLU A 122 44.99 6.68 37.44
#